data_AF-A0A970EV53-F1
#
_entry.id   AF-A0A970EV53-F1
#
_cell.length_a   1.000
_cell.length_b   1.000
_cell.length_c   1.000
_cell.angle_alpha   90.00
_cell.angle_beta   90.00
_cell.angle_gamma   90.00
#
_symmetry.space_group_name_H-M   'P 1'
#
loop_
_entity.id
_entity.type
_entity.pdbx_description
1 polymer ?
#
loop_
_entity_poly.entity_id
_entity_poly.type
_entity_poly.pdbx_seq_one_letter_code
_entity_poly.pdbx_strand_id
1 'polypeptide(L)'
;MWNALIVQPIAWLLRTLYELTASYGVALLLFTLLMKIVFLPFGIKSKKSMYAMQRLAPKLKELEAKYKNDKDKYNLELQKLYKKEKVNPLSGCLWTLLPFPILIALFDVVRRPLTNLMRLSSEQISMILANPAVSESLASRGVDLGNAAAQNQISLAKVISENFGILKTAFPELASSLINIDFTFLGLDLSLTPSYVHINAYWFIPIISAALAYFGMKIAQMSSGAPVTQEQNQQGKMFALMNPVMSLWLGFTLPTAMSLYWIANSVFSIIQDVLLNMYFKRKFDLKEAEEKKEQEAQKQAAAKKKAELSEERTQDSKTTRSNLSNISRKKYERLKKQSKLYMQNKPNTTGDDDKADSDTADDVKGATDND
;
A
#
# COMPACT_ATOMS: atom_id res chain seq x y z
N MET A 1 -15.69 20.70 21.20
CA MET A 1 -14.75 19.56 21.36
C MET A 1 -13.64 19.56 20.30
N TRP A 2 -13.95 19.56 18.99
CA TRP A 2 -12.97 19.63 17.89
C TRP A 2 -11.90 20.73 18.04
N ASN A 3 -12.33 21.98 18.27
CA ASN A 3 -11.41 23.12 18.41
C ASN A 3 -10.42 22.91 19.56
N ALA A 4 -10.90 22.53 20.74
CA ALA A 4 -10.05 22.38 21.93
C ALA A 4 -9.08 21.19 21.84
N LEU A 5 -9.49 20.07 21.23
CA LEU A 5 -8.70 18.84 21.21
C LEU A 5 -7.71 18.76 20.04
N ILE A 6 -8.01 19.38 18.90
CA ILE A 6 -7.22 19.20 17.67
C ILE A 6 -6.67 20.55 17.18
N VAL A 7 -7.54 21.55 16.99
CA VAL A 7 -7.12 22.84 16.42
C VAL A 7 -6.19 23.60 17.37
N GLN A 8 -6.54 23.70 18.64
CA GLN A 8 -5.78 24.48 19.63
C GLN A 8 -4.37 23.92 19.90
N PRO A 9 -4.14 22.60 20.05
CA PRO A 9 -2.79 22.06 20.15
C PRO A 9 -1.94 22.33 18.90
N ILE A 10 -2.53 22.21 17.71
CA ILE A 10 -1.85 22.50 16.44
C ILE A 10 -1.51 24.00 16.35
N ALA A 11 -2.45 24.87 16.72
CA ALA A 11 -2.24 26.31 16.75
C ALA A 11 -1.14 26.71 17.74
N TRP A 12 -1.17 26.12 18.95
CA TRP A 12 -0.14 26.33 19.97
C TRP A 12 1.25 25.89 19.48
N LEU A 13 1.31 24.72 18.83
CA LEU A 13 2.55 24.20 18.28
C LEU A 13 3.09 25.10 17.16
N LEU A 14 2.24 25.50 16.21
CA LEU A 14 2.65 26.39 15.13
C LEU A 14 3.08 27.77 15.66
N ARG A 15 2.38 28.31 16.66
CA ARG A 15 2.77 29.54 17.36
C ARG A 15 4.14 29.40 18.02
N THR A 16 4.40 28.30 18.71
CA THR A 16 5.69 28.06 19.37
C THR A 16 6.83 27.99 18.35
N LEU A 17 6.61 27.32 17.22
CA LEU A 17 7.57 27.27 16.11
C LEU A 17 7.79 28.65 15.48
N TYR A 18 6.75 29.47 15.40
CA TYR A 18 6.86 30.84 14.93
C TYR A 18 7.67 31.71 15.91
N GLU A 19 7.40 31.64 17.21
CA GLU A 19 8.15 32.37 18.24
C GLU A 19 9.64 32.00 18.25
N LEU A 20 9.97 30.74 17.89
CA LEU A 20 11.36 30.28 17.76
C LEU A 20 12.07 30.77 16.49
N THR A 21 11.34 30.91 15.38
CA THR A 21 11.94 31.15 14.05
C THR A 21 11.76 32.57 13.53
N ALA A 22 10.83 33.33 14.12
CA ALA A 22 10.34 34.63 13.66
C ALA A 22 9.83 34.68 12.20
N SER A 23 9.75 33.55 11.50
CA SER A 23 9.29 33.45 10.10
C SER A 23 8.16 32.45 9.99
N TYR A 24 7.00 32.89 9.50
CA TYR A 24 5.82 32.03 9.39
C TYR A 24 6.03 30.90 8.39
N GLY A 25 6.75 31.17 7.29
CA GLY A 25 7.12 30.15 6.32
C GLY A 25 8.00 29.05 6.90
N VAL A 26 9.05 29.42 7.65
CA VAL A 26 9.93 28.44 8.31
C VAL A 26 9.17 27.65 9.38
N ALA A 27 8.31 28.31 10.16
CA ALA A 27 7.46 27.66 11.15
C ALA A 27 6.57 26.57 10.50
N LEU A 28 5.97 26.83 9.34
CA LEU A 28 5.19 25.84 8.58
C LEU A 28 6.05 24.67 8.08
N LEU A 29 7.27 24.92 7.60
CA LEU A 29 8.19 23.86 7.19
C LEU A 29 8.54 22.93 8.36
N LEU A 30 8.90 23.51 9.51
CA LEU A 30 9.23 22.75 10.72
C LEU A 30 8.03 21.99 11.27
N PHE A 31 6.84 22.62 11.27
CA PHE A 31 5.60 21.96 11.67
C PHE A 31 5.38 20.71 10.81
N THR A 32 5.52 20.85 9.48
CA THR A 32 5.32 19.74 8.54
C THR A 32 6.31 18.62 8.78
N LEU A 33 7.59 18.96 8.97
CA LEU A 33 8.65 17.99 9.27
C LEU A 33 8.39 17.25 10.59
N LEU A 34 7.99 17.97 11.64
CA LEU A 34 7.66 17.39 12.93
C LEU A 34 6.49 16.40 12.82
N MET A 35 5.41 16.77 12.12
CA MET A 35 4.29 15.88 11.89
C MET A 35 4.68 14.63 11.10
N LYS A 36 5.63 14.74 10.15
CA LYS A 36 6.18 13.57 9.45
C LYS A 36 6.92 12.63 10.38
N ILE A 37 7.75 13.16 11.29
CA ILE A 37 8.48 12.36 12.27
C ILE A 37 7.51 11.64 13.21
N VAL A 38 6.51 12.35 13.73
CA VAL A 38 5.46 11.76 14.59
C VAL A 38 4.69 10.67 13.85
N PHE A 39 4.45 10.83 12.54
CA PHE A 39 3.73 9.84 11.74
C PHE A 39 4.55 8.77 11.05
N LEU A 40 5.87 8.85 11.12
CA LEU A 40 6.78 7.86 10.58
C LEU A 40 6.47 6.41 11.01
N PRO A 41 6.22 6.09 12.30
CA PRO A 41 5.89 4.70 12.70
C PRO A 41 4.60 4.18 12.03
N PHE A 42 3.64 5.05 11.79
CA PHE A 42 2.40 4.69 11.08
C PHE A 42 2.66 4.52 9.58
N GLY A 43 3.49 5.39 8.98
CA GLY A 43 3.96 5.24 7.60
C GLY A 43 4.67 3.91 7.36
N ILE A 44 5.53 3.48 8.29
CA ILE A 44 6.21 2.17 8.25
C ILE A 44 5.20 1.02 8.26
N LYS A 45 4.17 1.07 9.12
CA LYS A 45 3.09 0.05 9.16
C LYS A 45 2.29 0.02 7.86
N SER A 46 1.95 1.18 7.30
CA SER A 46 1.24 1.29 6.04
C SER A 46 2.05 0.68 4.89
N LYS A 47 3.34 1.04 4.76
CA LYS A 47 4.24 0.46 3.76
C LYS A 47 4.40 -1.05 3.91
N LYS A 48 4.57 -1.56 5.13
CA LYS A 48 4.61 -3.01 5.39
C LYS A 48 3.37 -3.73 4.84
N SER A 49 2.18 -3.14 5.03
CA SER A 49 0.93 -3.68 4.49
C SER A 49 0.92 -3.67 2.95
N MET A 50 1.39 -2.58 2.32
CA MET A 50 1.50 -2.50 0.85
C MET A 50 2.41 -3.59 0.28
N TYR A 51 3.58 -3.83 0.86
CA TYR A 51 4.48 -4.91 0.39
C TYR A 51 3.88 -6.31 0.62
N ALA A 52 3.09 -6.51 1.67
CA ALA A 52 2.37 -7.78 1.87
C ALA A 52 1.31 -8.00 0.77
N MET A 53 0.64 -6.93 0.33
CA MET A 53 -0.29 -6.97 -0.79
C MET A 53 0.43 -7.22 -2.12
N GLN A 54 1.61 -6.63 -2.33
CA GLN A 54 2.43 -6.87 -3.52
C GLN A 54 2.78 -8.35 -3.70
N ARG A 55 3.04 -9.08 -2.61
CA ARG A 55 3.29 -10.54 -2.65
C ARG A 55 2.08 -11.34 -3.13
N LEU A 56 0.86 -10.81 -2.98
CA LEU A 56 -0.35 -11.45 -3.47
C LEU A 56 -0.61 -11.17 -4.94
N ALA A 57 0.00 -10.14 -5.53
CA ALA A 57 -0.17 -9.79 -6.94
C ALA A 57 -0.08 -10.98 -7.93
N PRO A 58 0.90 -11.92 -7.85
CA PRO A 58 0.92 -13.07 -8.76
C PRO A 58 -0.28 -14.00 -8.57
N LYS A 59 -0.65 -14.32 -7.33
CA LYS A 59 -1.82 -15.17 -7.01
C LYS A 59 -3.12 -14.50 -7.46
N LEU A 60 -3.21 -13.19 -7.33
CA LEU A 60 -4.33 -12.39 -7.80
C LEU A 60 -4.44 -12.44 -9.34
N LYS A 61 -3.31 -12.35 -10.06
CA LYS A 61 -3.28 -12.47 -11.53
C LYS A 61 -3.73 -13.84 -12.01
N GLU A 62 -3.28 -14.91 -11.35
CA GLU A 62 -3.74 -16.27 -11.64
C GLU A 62 -5.24 -16.43 -11.37
N LEU A 63 -5.74 -15.82 -10.28
CA LEU A 63 -7.14 -15.88 -9.92
C LEU A 63 -8.01 -15.14 -10.94
N GLU A 64 -7.59 -13.95 -11.37
CA GLU A 64 -8.27 -13.20 -12.42
C GLU A 64 -8.28 -13.96 -13.76
N ALA A 65 -7.17 -14.60 -14.13
CA ALA A 65 -7.10 -15.43 -15.34
C ALA A 65 -8.07 -16.62 -15.28
N LYS A 66 -8.23 -17.25 -14.11
CA LYS A 66 -9.15 -18.39 -13.92
C LYS A 66 -10.62 -18.00 -13.95
N TYR A 67 -10.99 -16.82 -13.45
CA TYR A 67 -12.38 -16.39 -13.29
C TYR A 67 -12.75 -15.16 -14.12
N LYS A 68 -12.05 -14.92 -15.23
CA LYS A 68 -12.22 -13.73 -16.10
C LYS A 68 -13.67 -13.48 -16.52
N ASN A 69 -14.46 -14.54 -16.70
CA ASN A 69 -15.85 -14.48 -17.17
C ASN A 69 -16.89 -14.54 -16.03
N ASP A 70 -16.46 -14.71 -14.77
CA ASP A 70 -17.34 -14.89 -13.61
C ASP A 70 -16.89 -13.97 -12.47
N LYS A 71 -17.37 -12.72 -12.50
CA LYS A 71 -17.01 -11.67 -11.55
C LYS A 71 -17.43 -12.02 -10.12
N ASP A 72 -18.56 -12.69 -9.94
CA ASP A 72 -19.08 -13.02 -8.61
C ASP A 72 -18.21 -14.09 -7.95
N LYS A 73 -17.84 -15.12 -8.70
CA LYS A 73 -16.93 -16.16 -8.21
C LYS A 73 -15.51 -15.64 -8.01
N TYR A 74 -15.04 -14.75 -8.89
CA TYR A 74 -13.77 -14.03 -8.68
C TYR A 74 -13.76 -13.27 -7.35
N ASN A 75 -14.78 -12.45 -7.08
CA ASN A 75 -14.87 -11.67 -5.84
C ASN A 75 -14.94 -12.56 -4.59
N LEU A 76 -15.63 -13.70 -4.67
CA LEU A 76 -15.70 -14.67 -3.57
C LEU A 76 -14.33 -15.32 -3.29
N GLU A 77 -13.65 -15.82 -4.32
CA GLU A 77 -12.33 -16.43 -4.19
C GLU A 77 -11.26 -15.42 -3.80
N LEU A 78 -11.40 -14.16 -4.25
CA LEU A 78 -10.53 -13.05 -3.87
C LEU A 78 -10.59 -12.80 -2.35
N GLN A 79 -11.79 -12.76 -1.79
CA GLN A 79 -11.97 -12.62 -0.33
C GLN A 79 -11.42 -13.83 0.43
N LYS A 80 -11.63 -15.05 -0.08
CA LYS A 80 -11.06 -16.27 0.51
C LYS A 80 -9.52 -16.23 0.50
N LEU A 81 -8.92 -15.76 -0.59
CA LEU A 81 -7.48 -15.61 -0.71
C LEU A 81 -6.93 -14.62 0.32
N TYR A 82 -7.54 -13.43 0.45
CA TYR A 82 -7.14 -12.45 1.47
C TYR A 82 -7.24 -13.00 2.90
N LYS A 83 -8.30 -13.77 3.20
CA LYS A 83 -8.46 -14.44 4.50
C LYS A 83 -7.41 -15.53 4.72
N LYS A 84 -7.14 -16.38 3.71
CA LYS A 84 -6.16 -17.46 3.77
C LYS A 84 -4.74 -16.94 3.98
N GLU A 85 -4.39 -15.85 3.30
CA GLU A 85 -3.07 -15.22 3.37
C GLU A 85 -2.96 -14.21 4.53
N LYS A 86 -4.05 -13.99 5.27
CA LYS A 86 -4.17 -13.08 6.43
C LYS A 86 -3.72 -11.64 6.10
N VAL A 87 -3.99 -11.17 4.89
CA VAL A 87 -3.70 -9.80 4.43
C VAL A 87 -5.01 -9.01 4.36
N ASN A 88 -5.07 -7.87 5.05
CA ASN A 88 -6.25 -7.00 5.02
C ASN A 88 -6.03 -5.83 4.03
N PRO A 89 -6.81 -5.73 2.94
CA PRO A 89 -6.68 -4.64 1.96
C PRO A 89 -6.93 -3.25 2.56
N LEU A 90 -7.76 -3.14 3.62
CA LEU A 90 -8.09 -1.87 4.27
C LEU A 90 -7.02 -1.40 5.26
N SER A 91 -6.10 -2.29 5.66
CA SER A 91 -5.06 -1.93 6.63
C SER A 91 -4.07 -0.91 6.09
N GLY A 92 -3.91 -0.78 4.76
CA GLY A 92 -3.07 0.25 4.14
C GLY A 92 -3.74 1.61 4.08
N CYS A 93 -5.04 1.68 3.73
CA CYS A 93 -5.76 2.94 3.58
C CYS A 93 -6.17 3.57 4.92
N LEU A 94 -6.33 2.76 5.98
CA LEU A 94 -6.66 3.27 7.31
C LEU A 94 -5.61 4.27 7.83
N TRP A 95 -4.33 3.99 7.60
CA TRP A 95 -3.24 4.88 8.03
C TRP A 95 -3.15 6.15 7.20
N THR A 96 -3.55 6.09 5.92
CA THR A 96 -3.61 7.27 5.04
C THR A 96 -4.71 8.24 5.44
N LEU A 97 -5.72 7.80 6.21
CA LEU A 97 -6.77 8.69 6.69
C LEU A 97 -6.37 9.55 7.90
N LEU A 98 -5.35 9.11 8.65
CA LEU A 98 -4.91 9.74 9.89
C LEU A 98 -4.41 11.20 9.73
N PRO A 99 -3.77 11.60 8.62
CA PRO A 99 -3.37 12.99 8.39
C PRO A 99 -4.52 13.97 8.09
N PHE A 100 -5.69 13.50 7.65
CA PHE A 100 -6.77 14.41 7.21
C PHE A 100 -7.29 15.33 8.32
N PRO A 101 -7.57 14.87 9.56
CA PRO A 101 -7.98 15.76 10.65
C PRO A 101 -6.98 16.88 10.92
N ILE A 102 -5.68 16.59 10.81
CA ILE A 102 -4.61 17.57 11.03
C ILE A 102 -4.53 18.57 9.88
N LEU A 103 -4.73 18.11 8.65
CA LEU A 103 -4.84 19.01 7.50
C LEU A 103 -6.01 19.99 7.68
N ILE A 104 -7.18 19.50 8.09
CA ILE A 104 -8.36 20.33 8.34
C ILE A 104 -8.09 21.33 9.47
N ALA A 105 -7.44 20.89 10.54
CA ALA A 105 -7.09 21.77 11.64
C ALA A 105 -6.03 22.81 11.24
N LEU A 106 -4.98 22.43 10.53
CA LEU A 106 -3.97 23.37 10.04
C LEU A 106 -4.58 24.39 9.07
N PHE A 107 -5.46 23.93 8.17
CA PHE A 107 -6.24 24.80 7.29
C PHE A 107 -6.99 25.87 8.09
N ASP A 108 -7.61 25.45 9.18
CA ASP A 108 -8.33 26.36 10.06
C ASP A 108 -7.43 27.37 10.76
N VAL A 109 -6.28 26.91 11.26
CA VAL A 109 -5.27 27.77 11.91
C VAL A 109 -4.73 28.82 10.93
N VAL A 110 -4.39 28.41 9.71
CA VAL A 110 -3.80 29.28 8.69
C VAL A 110 -4.80 30.30 8.16
N ARG A 111 -6.07 29.92 7.97
CA ARG A 111 -7.10 30.85 7.48
C ARG A 111 -7.68 31.75 8.56
N ARG A 112 -7.66 31.30 9.82
CA ARG A 112 -8.20 32.04 10.98
C ARG A 112 -7.12 32.26 12.06
N PRO A 113 -5.99 32.92 11.74
CA PRO A 113 -4.89 33.11 12.68
C PRO A 113 -5.28 33.99 13.88
N LEU A 114 -6.24 34.90 13.74
CA LEU A 114 -6.69 35.74 14.86
C LEU A 114 -7.43 34.93 15.90
N THR A 115 -8.34 34.07 15.46
CA THR A 115 -9.08 33.16 16.35
C THR A 115 -8.17 32.06 16.90
N ASN A 116 -7.30 31.49 16.06
CA ASN A 116 -6.57 30.28 16.44
C ASN A 116 -5.18 30.55 17.05
N LEU A 117 -4.38 31.47 16.49
CA LEU A 117 -3.04 31.79 17.00
C LEU A 117 -3.06 32.88 18.07
N MET A 118 -3.85 33.94 17.83
CA MET A 118 -3.97 35.09 18.75
C MET A 118 -5.11 34.94 19.77
N ARG A 119 -5.94 33.89 19.65
CA ARG A 119 -7.05 33.57 20.58
C ARG A 119 -8.03 34.72 20.78
N LEU A 120 -8.26 35.52 19.75
CA LEU A 120 -9.23 36.61 19.78
C LEU A 120 -10.66 36.09 19.61
N SER A 121 -11.58 36.63 20.41
CA SER A 121 -13.01 36.38 20.27
C SER A 121 -13.59 37.06 19.03
N SER A 122 -14.77 36.62 18.57
CA SER A 122 -15.47 37.24 17.44
C SER A 122 -15.78 38.72 17.70
N GLU A 123 -16.06 39.07 18.95
CA GLU A 123 -16.32 40.45 19.39
C GLU A 123 -15.03 41.28 19.30
N GLN A 124 -13.91 40.75 19.80
CA GLN A 124 -12.61 41.44 19.73
C GLN A 124 -12.17 41.67 18.27
N ILE A 125 -12.39 40.69 17.39
CA ILE A 125 -12.11 40.83 15.95
C ILE A 125 -13.00 41.92 15.34
N SER A 126 -14.28 41.96 15.71
CA SER A 126 -15.22 42.99 15.23
C SER A 126 -14.82 44.38 15.71
N MET A 127 -14.34 44.52 16.95
CA MET A 127 -13.82 45.79 17.48
C MET A 127 -12.58 46.26 16.71
N ILE A 128 -11.66 45.37 16.37
CA ILE A 128 -10.47 45.70 15.56
C ILE A 128 -10.90 46.17 14.17
N LEU A 129 -11.87 45.48 13.55
CA LEU A 129 -12.40 45.85 12.23
C LEU A 129 -13.16 47.18 12.22
N ALA A 130 -13.77 47.56 13.33
CA ALA A 130 -14.44 48.85 13.48
C ALA A 130 -13.46 50.03 13.62
N ASN A 131 -12.15 49.77 13.84
CA ASN A 131 -11.15 50.82 13.92
C ASN A 131 -10.91 51.46 12.53
N PRO A 132 -11.07 52.79 12.38
CA PRO A 132 -10.92 53.47 11.08
C PRO A 132 -9.57 53.23 10.38
N ALA A 133 -8.46 53.20 11.12
CA ALA A 133 -7.15 52.97 10.53
C ALA A 133 -7.02 51.56 9.93
N VAL A 134 -7.67 50.57 10.56
CA VAL A 134 -7.66 49.18 10.09
C VAL A 134 -8.59 49.01 8.90
N SER A 135 -9.80 49.57 8.96
CA SER A 135 -10.78 49.46 7.88
C SER A 135 -10.32 50.19 6.61
N GLU A 136 -9.69 51.36 6.72
CA GLU A 136 -9.06 52.07 5.60
C GLU A 136 -7.88 51.29 4.99
N SER A 137 -7.02 50.70 5.83
CA SER A 137 -5.91 49.87 5.35
C SER A 137 -6.39 48.58 4.66
N LEU A 138 -7.55 48.04 5.03
CA LEU A 138 -8.13 46.86 4.38
C LEU A 138 -8.81 47.24 3.06
N ALA A 139 -9.54 48.35 3.04
CA ALA A 139 -10.20 48.87 1.85
C ALA A 139 -9.20 49.20 0.73
N SER A 140 -8.07 49.84 1.06
CA SER A 140 -6.99 50.13 0.11
C SER A 140 -6.33 48.89 -0.49
N ARG A 141 -6.48 47.73 0.16
CA ARG A 141 -5.97 46.42 -0.30
C ARG A 141 -7.03 45.60 -1.05
N GLY A 142 -8.22 46.16 -1.29
CA GLY A 142 -9.31 45.48 -1.97
C GLY A 142 -9.88 44.29 -1.19
N VAL A 143 -9.72 44.27 0.14
CA VAL A 143 -10.25 43.21 1.00
C VAL A 143 -11.72 43.50 1.33
N ASP A 144 -12.63 42.67 0.84
CA ASP A 144 -14.07 42.78 1.15
C ASP A 144 -14.36 42.40 2.62
N LEU A 145 -14.63 43.43 3.43
CA LEU A 145 -14.90 43.36 4.87
C LEU A 145 -16.15 42.52 5.21
N GLY A 146 -17.10 42.35 4.27
CA GLY A 146 -18.35 41.63 4.52
C GLY A 146 -18.17 40.12 4.72
N ASN A 147 -17.18 39.52 4.05
CA ASN A 147 -16.84 38.09 4.16
C ASN A 147 -15.48 37.82 4.86
N ALA A 148 -14.62 38.85 4.99
CA ALA A 148 -13.28 38.73 5.58
C ALA A 148 -13.29 38.37 7.07
N ALA A 149 -14.25 38.90 7.85
CA ALA A 149 -14.36 38.62 9.28
C ALA A 149 -14.73 37.14 9.58
N ALA A 150 -15.53 36.52 8.70
CA ALA A 150 -16.11 35.21 8.95
C ALA A 150 -15.27 34.03 8.43
N GLN A 151 -14.53 34.16 7.31
CA GLN A 151 -13.92 32.98 6.66
C GLN A 151 -12.46 33.10 6.18
N ASN A 152 -11.85 34.28 6.19
CA ASN A 152 -10.49 34.51 5.68
C ASN A 152 -9.72 35.60 6.47
N GLN A 153 -9.45 35.33 7.75
CA GLN A 153 -8.79 36.29 8.65
C GLN A 153 -7.29 36.45 8.37
N ILE A 154 -6.69 35.69 7.46
CA ILE A 154 -5.25 35.76 7.17
C ILE A 154 -4.84 37.14 6.59
N SER A 155 -5.66 37.74 5.73
CA SER A 155 -5.41 39.09 5.20
C SER A 155 -5.52 40.15 6.29
N LEU A 156 -6.45 39.95 7.23
CA LEU A 156 -6.60 40.82 8.40
C LEU A 156 -5.40 40.71 9.34
N ALA A 157 -4.89 39.49 9.58
CA ALA A 157 -3.70 39.28 10.39
C ALA A 157 -2.46 39.94 9.79
N LYS A 158 -2.33 39.99 8.46
CA LYS A 158 -1.28 40.76 7.79
C LYS A 158 -1.38 42.26 8.11
N VAL A 159 -2.56 42.85 7.94
CA VAL A 159 -2.79 44.27 8.26
C VAL A 159 -2.52 44.57 9.74
N ILE A 160 -2.91 43.66 10.64
CA ILE A 160 -2.60 43.76 12.07
C ILE A 160 -1.09 43.73 12.33
N SER A 161 -0.35 42.90 11.61
CA SER A 161 1.10 42.76 11.75
C SER A 161 1.85 43.99 11.21
N GLU A 162 1.38 44.58 10.11
CA GLU A 162 1.93 45.82 9.54
C GLU A 162 1.61 47.05 10.40
N ASN A 163 0.47 47.07 11.08
CA ASN A 163 0.02 48.16 11.96
C ASN A 163 0.17 47.81 13.45
N PHE A 164 1.04 46.86 13.78
CA PHE A 164 1.11 46.25 15.11
C PHE A 164 1.34 47.29 16.22
N GLY A 165 2.18 48.30 15.98
CA GLY A 165 2.44 49.37 16.93
C GLY A 165 1.18 50.18 17.29
N ILE A 166 0.44 50.62 16.26
CA ILE A 166 -0.80 51.40 16.41
C ILE A 166 -1.87 50.58 17.12
N LEU A 167 -2.01 49.30 16.75
CA LEU A 167 -3.00 48.41 17.34
C LEU A 167 -2.70 48.06 18.79
N LYS A 168 -1.43 47.86 19.13
CA LYS A 168 -1.01 47.61 20.52
C LYS A 168 -1.34 48.81 21.42
N THR A 169 -1.21 50.03 20.90
CA THR A 169 -1.60 51.25 21.63
C THR A 169 -3.12 51.47 21.67
N ALA A 170 -3.83 51.17 20.58
CA ALA A 170 -5.28 51.35 20.51
C ALA A 170 -6.05 50.30 21.30
N PHE A 171 -5.48 49.10 21.47
CA PHE A 171 -6.08 47.98 22.20
C PHE A 171 -5.09 47.38 23.22
N PRO A 172 -4.76 48.08 24.32
CA PRO A 172 -3.80 47.60 25.32
C PRO A 172 -4.20 46.24 25.93
N GLU A 173 -5.50 46.01 26.09
CA GLU A 173 -6.09 44.75 26.57
C GLU A 173 -5.77 43.54 25.67
N LEU A 174 -5.52 43.77 24.38
CA LEU A 174 -5.21 42.72 23.41
C LEU A 174 -3.70 42.54 23.18
N ALA A 175 -2.87 43.43 23.74
CA ALA A 175 -1.43 43.51 23.45
C ALA A 175 -0.64 42.22 23.74
N SER A 176 -1.06 41.44 24.72
CA SER A 176 -0.45 40.15 25.10
C SER A 176 -0.86 38.99 24.19
N SER A 177 -2.03 39.11 23.56
CA SER A 177 -2.62 38.12 22.66
C SER A 177 -2.21 38.34 21.20
N LEU A 178 -1.93 39.60 20.83
CA LEU A 178 -1.50 39.97 19.49
C LEU A 178 -0.08 39.48 19.22
N ILE A 179 0.09 38.85 18.05
CA ILE A 179 1.38 38.39 17.54
C ILE A 179 1.67 39.16 16.25
N ASN A 180 2.87 39.71 16.11
CA ASN A 180 3.30 40.26 14.83
C ASN A 180 3.74 39.09 13.96
N ILE A 181 2.94 38.71 12.95
CA ILE A 181 3.20 37.55 12.10
C ILE A 181 3.84 38.03 10.79
N ASP A 182 5.10 37.64 10.58
CA ASP A 182 5.78 37.83 9.30
C ASP A 182 5.38 36.74 8.30
N PHE A 183 4.47 37.10 7.38
CA PHE A 183 4.02 36.25 6.27
C PHE A 183 5.01 36.23 5.09
N THR A 184 6.12 36.96 5.16
CA THR A 184 7.09 37.00 4.06
C THR A 184 7.98 35.76 4.09
N PHE A 185 8.06 35.05 2.97
CA PHE A 185 8.93 33.89 2.82
C PHE A 185 9.45 33.80 1.39
N LEU A 186 10.78 33.75 1.21
CA LEU A 186 11.43 33.75 -0.11
C LEU A 186 11.00 34.91 -1.02
N GLY A 187 10.73 36.08 -0.43
CA GLY A 187 10.24 37.26 -1.15
C GLY A 187 8.77 37.20 -1.56
N LEU A 188 8.04 36.16 -1.17
CA LEU A 188 6.60 36.01 -1.40
C LEU A 188 5.82 36.24 -0.11
N ASP A 189 4.70 36.94 -0.23
CA ASP A 189 3.71 37.06 0.83
C ASP A 189 2.80 35.84 0.90
N LEU A 190 2.93 35.06 1.97
CA LEU A 190 2.19 33.82 2.17
C LEU A 190 0.69 34.03 2.46
N SER A 191 0.25 35.25 2.80
CA SER A 191 -1.18 35.50 3.04
C SER A 191 -2.00 35.62 1.76
N LEU A 192 -1.36 35.85 0.62
CA LEU A 192 -2.04 36.06 -0.66
C LEU A 192 -2.46 34.74 -1.29
N THR A 193 -3.58 34.77 -2.01
CA THR A 193 -4.06 33.66 -2.84
C THR A 193 -3.68 33.93 -4.29
N PRO A 194 -3.07 32.96 -5.01
CA PRO A 194 -2.76 33.12 -6.43
C PRO A 194 -4.03 33.42 -7.26
N SER A 195 -3.95 34.39 -8.18
CA SER A 195 -5.07 34.76 -9.06
C SER A 195 -5.16 33.82 -10.27
N TYR A 196 -6.38 33.43 -10.66
CA TYR A 196 -6.63 32.69 -11.91
C TYR A 196 -6.42 33.52 -13.19
N VAL A 197 -6.40 34.84 -13.09
CA VAL A 197 -6.38 35.75 -14.25
C VAL A 197 -5.01 36.38 -14.43
N HIS A 198 -4.39 36.83 -13.34
CA HIS A 198 -3.13 37.56 -13.40
C HIS A 198 -1.95 36.61 -13.20
N ILE A 199 -1.19 36.38 -14.27
CA ILE A 199 0.03 35.57 -14.21
C ILE A 199 1.13 36.38 -13.54
N ASN A 200 1.66 35.85 -12.43
CA ASN A 200 2.75 36.43 -11.68
C ASN A 200 3.54 35.31 -10.96
N ALA A 201 4.49 35.68 -10.10
CA ALA A 201 5.32 34.69 -9.38
C ALA A 201 4.50 33.67 -8.55
N TYR A 202 3.28 34.01 -8.12
CA TYR A 202 2.42 33.12 -7.33
C TYR A 202 1.87 31.93 -8.14
N TRP A 203 1.85 32.02 -9.48
CA TRP A 203 1.44 30.88 -10.34
C TRP A 203 2.37 29.68 -10.21
N PHE A 204 3.65 29.89 -9.91
CA PHE A 204 4.58 28.79 -9.73
C PHE A 204 4.25 27.94 -8.50
N ILE A 205 3.60 28.52 -7.48
CA ILE A 205 3.33 27.81 -6.22
C ILE A 205 2.34 26.64 -6.42
N PRO A 206 1.12 26.83 -6.98
CA PRO A 206 0.22 25.71 -7.27
C PRO A 206 0.81 24.69 -8.25
N ILE A 207 1.56 25.16 -9.25
CA ILE A 207 2.17 24.29 -10.28
C ILE A 207 3.22 23.39 -9.65
N ILE A 208 4.12 23.93 -8.81
CA ILE A 208 5.14 23.15 -8.08
C ILE A 208 4.45 22.14 -7.15
N SER A 209 3.41 22.58 -6.43
CA SER A 209 2.63 21.70 -5.55
C SER A 209 2.04 20.51 -6.31
N ALA A 210 1.38 20.78 -7.44
CA ALA A 210 0.79 19.75 -8.29
C ALA A 210 1.84 18.82 -8.92
N ALA A 211 2.97 19.37 -9.38
CA ALA A 211 4.08 18.59 -9.91
C ALA A 211 4.65 17.64 -8.86
N LEU A 212 4.90 18.12 -7.64
CA LEU A 212 5.36 17.28 -6.52
C LEU A 212 4.34 16.21 -6.14
N ALA A 213 3.05 16.56 -6.12
CA ALA A 213 1.98 15.60 -5.87
C ALA A 213 1.96 14.47 -6.93
N TYR A 214 2.19 14.83 -8.21
CA TYR A 214 2.31 13.86 -9.30
C TYR A 214 3.56 12.97 -9.15
N PHE A 215 4.72 13.55 -8.87
CA PHE A 215 5.96 12.80 -8.69
C PHE A 215 5.90 11.87 -7.47
N GLY A 216 5.39 12.34 -6.34
CA GLY A 216 5.25 11.52 -5.14
C GLY A 216 4.34 10.33 -5.36
N MET A 217 3.25 10.53 -6.08
CA MET A 217 2.37 9.44 -6.47
C MET A 217 3.04 8.43 -7.42
N LYS A 218 3.82 8.88 -8.40
CA LYS A 218 4.59 7.97 -9.28
C LYS A 218 5.55 7.10 -8.47
N ILE A 219 6.21 7.68 -7.47
CA ILE A 219 7.09 6.96 -6.55
C ILE A 219 6.30 5.95 -5.71
N ALA A 220 5.13 6.33 -5.19
CA ALA A 220 4.27 5.41 -4.45
C ALA A 220 3.79 4.24 -5.33
N GLN A 221 3.42 4.47 -6.59
CA GLN A 221 3.00 3.42 -7.53
C GLN A 221 4.09 2.38 -7.79
N MET A 222 5.36 2.79 -7.84
CA MET A 222 6.47 1.84 -7.98
C MET A 222 6.56 0.83 -6.82
N SER A 223 6.06 1.19 -5.63
CA SER A 223 6.00 0.29 -4.47
C SER A 223 4.72 -0.56 -4.40
N SER A 224 3.69 -0.25 -5.18
CA SER A 224 2.39 -0.92 -5.13
C SER A 224 2.30 -2.19 -5.99
N GLY A 225 3.32 -2.46 -6.82
CA GLY A 225 3.29 -3.51 -7.84
C GLY A 225 2.43 -3.14 -9.05
N ALA A 226 2.50 -3.95 -10.11
CA ALA A 226 1.68 -3.75 -11.30
C ALA A 226 0.20 -4.02 -10.98
N PRO A 227 -0.75 -3.22 -11.53
CA PRO A 227 -2.17 -3.47 -11.35
C PRO A 227 -2.50 -4.88 -11.86
N VAL A 228 -3.30 -5.60 -11.07
CA VAL A 228 -3.68 -6.97 -11.41
C VAL A 228 -4.86 -6.92 -12.36
N THR A 229 -5.94 -6.26 -11.95
CA THR A 229 -7.15 -6.16 -12.76
C THR A 229 -7.24 -4.89 -13.60
N GLN A 230 -8.03 -4.94 -14.68
CA GLN A 230 -8.33 -3.75 -15.49
C GLN A 230 -9.08 -2.68 -14.67
N GLU A 231 -10.00 -3.07 -13.79
CA GLU A 231 -10.70 -2.16 -12.87
C GLU A 231 -9.72 -1.50 -11.89
N GLN A 232 -8.77 -2.26 -11.32
CA GLN A 232 -7.71 -1.71 -10.46
C GLN A 232 -6.80 -0.74 -11.21
N ASN A 233 -6.46 -1.04 -12.46
CA ASN A 233 -5.67 -0.15 -13.31
C ASN A 233 -6.42 1.17 -13.58
N GLN A 234 -7.72 1.11 -13.88
CA GLN A 234 -8.55 2.29 -14.09
C GLN A 234 -8.72 3.12 -12.82
N GLN A 235 -9.03 2.48 -11.68
CA GLN A 235 -9.10 3.15 -10.38
C GLN A 235 -7.77 3.79 -9.99
N GLY A 236 -6.66 3.10 -10.24
CA GLY A 236 -5.31 3.60 -10.01
C GLY A 236 -4.97 4.81 -10.87
N LYS A 237 -5.38 4.82 -12.15
CA LYS A 237 -5.21 5.97 -13.07
C LYS A 237 -6.09 7.16 -12.69
N MET A 238 -7.34 6.91 -12.32
CA MET A 238 -8.27 7.97 -11.89
C MET A 238 -7.77 8.65 -10.61
N PHE A 239 -7.44 7.86 -9.59
CA PHE A 239 -6.85 8.37 -8.36
C PHE A 239 -5.53 9.11 -8.63
N ALA A 240 -4.76 8.61 -9.60
CA ALA A 240 -3.49 9.20 -9.95
C ALA A 240 -3.59 10.60 -10.59
N LEU A 241 -4.58 10.80 -11.44
CA LEU A 241 -4.80 12.11 -12.04
C LEU A 241 -5.49 13.07 -11.05
N MET A 242 -6.32 12.54 -10.17
CA MET A 242 -7.12 13.35 -9.24
C MET A 242 -6.25 14.12 -8.23
N ASN A 243 -5.23 13.50 -7.64
CA ASN A 243 -4.43 14.13 -6.58
C ASN A 243 -3.68 15.40 -7.06
N PRO A 244 -2.96 15.40 -8.21
CA PRO A 244 -2.31 16.61 -8.74
C PRO A 244 -3.31 17.69 -9.16
N VAL A 245 -4.45 17.32 -9.75
CA VAL A 245 -5.49 18.28 -10.15
C VAL A 245 -6.10 18.96 -8.93
N MET A 246 -6.39 18.19 -7.88
CA MET A 246 -6.86 18.74 -6.60
C MET A 246 -5.82 19.65 -5.96
N SER A 247 -4.54 19.25 -5.98
CA SER A 247 -3.45 20.08 -5.48
C SER A 247 -3.34 21.42 -6.23
N LEU A 248 -3.49 21.40 -7.56
CA LEU A 248 -3.50 22.60 -8.39
C LEU A 248 -4.70 23.50 -8.05
N TRP A 249 -5.91 22.92 -8.01
CA TRP A 249 -7.14 23.64 -7.69
C TRP A 249 -7.10 24.28 -6.29
N LEU A 250 -6.66 23.52 -5.29
CA LEU A 250 -6.50 24.03 -3.92
C LEU A 250 -5.44 25.12 -3.85
N GLY A 251 -4.37 25.00 -4.64
CA GLY A 251 -3.31 26.00 -4.69
C GLY A 251 -3.78 27.38 -5.18
N PHE A 252 -4.75 27.42 -6.09
CA PHE A 252 -5.37 28.68 -6.54
C PHE A 252 -6.58 29.11 -5.70
N THR A 253 -7.10 28.23 -4.84
CA THR A 253 -8.28 28.53 -3.99
C THR A 253 -7.88 29.02 -2.61
N LEU A 254 -6.69 28.64 -2.14
CA LEU A 254 -6.24 28.83 -0.77
C LEU A 254 -5.03 29.78 -0.69
N PRO A 255 -4.80 30.41 0.48
CA PRO A 255 -3.63 31.25 0.68
C PRO A 255 -2.33 30.48 0.40
N THR A 256 -1.32 31.19 -0.09
CA THR A 256 -0.01 30.64 -0.46
C THR A 256 0.65 29.89 0.70
N ALA A 257 0.41 30.30 1.95
CA ALA A 257 0.79 29.56 3.16
C ALA A 257 0.35 28.08 3.16
N MET A 258 -0.87 27.80 2.70
CA MET A 258 -1.38 26.42 2.61
C MET A 258 -0.66 25.63 1.51
N SER A 259 -0.41 26.26 0.37
CA SER A 259 0.35 25.64 -0.72
C SER A 259 1.79 25.34 -0.33
N LEU A 260 2.43 26.21 0.47
CA LEU A 260 3.75 25.96 1.05
C LEU A 260 3.75 24.71 1.92
N TYR A 261 2.73 24.54 2.77
CA TYR A 261 2.54 23.31 3.54
C TYR A 261 2.43 22.08 2.63
N TRP A 262 1.62 22.13 1.56
CA TRP A 262 1.50 21.00 0.64
C TRP A 262 2.81 20.67 -0.07
N ILE A 263 3.57 21.69 -0.50
CA ILE A 263 4.90 21.52 -1.10
C ILE A 263 5.82 20.83 -0.11
N ALA A 264 5.95 21.34 1.11
CA ALA A 264 6.79 20.77 2.16
C ALA A 264 6.37 19.32 2.47
N ASN A 265 5.06 19.10 2.63
CA ASN A 265 4.49 17.79 2.92
C ASN A 265 4.79 16.80 1.79
N SER A 266 4.71 17.24 0.52
CA SER A 266 4.99 16.41 -0.65
C SER A 266 6.47 16.05 -0.72
N VAL A 267 7.38 17.03 -0.53
CA VAL A 267 8.83 16.79 -0.49
C VAL A 267 9.18 15.79 0.61
N PHE A 268 8.73 16.01 1.84
CA PHE A 268 9.04 15.08 2.94
C PHE A 268 8.38 13.71 2.75
N SER A 269 7.19 13.65 2.15
CA SER A 269 6.56 12.36 1.81
C SER A 269 7.36 11.60 0.77
N ILE A 270 7.86 12.29 -0.26
CA ILE A 270 8.71 11.69 -1.29
C ILE A 270 9.98 11.12 -0.66
N ILE A 271 10.67 11.91 0.17
CA ILE A 271 11.87 11.47 0.87
C ILE A 271 11.56 10.24 1.73
N GLN A 272 10.50 10.31 2.54
CA GLN A 272 10.07 9.20 3.38
C GLN A 272 9.75 7.95 2.54
N ASP A 273 9.00 8.09 1.46
CA ASP A 273 8.61 6.98 0.59
C ASP A 273 9.81 6.34 -0.09
N VAL A 274 10.76 7.15 -0.59
CA VAL A 274 12.01 6.63 -1.17
C VAL A 274 12.79 5.84 -0.13
N LEU A 275 13.00 6.38 1.06
CA LEU A 275 13.74 5.70 2.14
C LEU A 275 13.07 4.40 2.57
N LEU A 276 11.75 4.43 2.79
CA LEU A 276 10.99 3.23 3.18
C LEU A 276 10.96 2.20 2.05
N ASN A 277 10.81 2.63 0.80
CA ASN A 277 10.83 1.72 -0.35
C ASN A 277 12.20 1.04 -0.48
N MET A 278 13.30 1.78 -0.30
CA MET A 278 14.64 1.20 -0.30
C MET A 278 14.81 0.15 0.80
N TYR A 279 14.34 0.45 2.02
CA TYR A 279 14.39 -0.47 3.14
C TYR A 279 13.54 -1.74 2.93
N PHE A 280 12.27 -1.58 2.56
CA PHE A 280 11.34 -2.69 2.40
C PHE A 280 11.59 -3.53 1.15
N LYS A 281 11.95 -2.91 0.02
CA LYS A 281 12.30 -3.66 -1.20
C LYS A 281 13.48 -4.60 -0.94
N ARG A 282 14.55 -4.10 -0.32
CA ARG A 282 15.70 -4.94 0.06
C ARG A 282 15.28 -6.10 0.96
N LYS A 283 14.46 -5.84 1.98
CA LYS A 283 13.98 -6.89 2.90
C LYS A 283 13.07 -7.91 2.21
N PHE A 284 12.27 -7.46 1.24
CA PHE A 284 11.37 -8.30 0.46
C PHE A 284 12.14 -9.22 -0.48
N ASP A 285 13.08 -8.67 -1.27
CA ASP A 285 13.89 -9.42 -2.22
C ASP A 285 14.72 -10.52 -1.51
N LEU A 286 15.26 -10.21 -0.32
CA LEU A 286 15.97 -11.19 0.51
C LEU A 286 15.06 -12.34 0.93
N LYS A 287 13.84 -12.04 1.36
CA LYS A 287 12.88 -13.06 1.80
C LYS A 287 12.42 -13.96 0.65
N GLU A 288 12.16 -13.38 -0.53
CA GLU A 288 11.84 -14.19 -1.72
C GLU A 288 13.01 -15.08 -2.15
N ALA A 289 14.25 -14.61 -2.04
CA ALA A 289 15.43 -15.41 -2.34
C ALA A 289 15.59 -16.58 -1.35
N GLU A 290 15.32 -16.37 -0.07
CA GLU A 290 15.30 -17.43 0.95
C GLU A 290 14.20 -18.47 0.67
N GLU A 291 12.96 -18.02 0.42
CA GLU A 291 11.83 -18.91 0.12
C GLU A 291 12.10 -19.74 -1.16
N LYS A 292 12.71 -19.16 -2.19
CA LYS A 292 13.09 -19.88 -3.41
C LYS A 292 14.16 -20.93 -3.15
N LYS A 293 15.22 -20.59 -2.40
CA LYS A 293 16.28 -21.54 -2.03
C LYS A 293 15.72 -22.71 -1.21
N GLU A 294 14.81 -22.43 -0.29
CA GLU A 294 14.15 -23.47 0.51
C GLU A 294 13.28 -24.38 -0.36
N GLN A 295 12.49 -23.82 -1.28
CA GLN A 295 11.69 -24.60 -2.22
C GLN A 295 12.53 -25.45 -3.17
N GLU A 296 13.65 -24.92 -3.68
CA GLU A 296 14.59 -25.67 -4.52
C GLU A 296 15.25 -26.80 -3.73
N ALA A 297 15.68 -26.54 -2.49
CA ALA A 297 16.23 -27.57 -1.60
C ALA A 297 15.20 -28.67 -1.30
N GLN A 298 13.93 -28.31 -1.05
CA GLN A 298 12.84 -29.27 -0.84
C GLN A 298 12.56 -30.09 -2.11
N LYS A 299 12.55 -29.46 -3.29
CA LYS A 299 12.38 -30.17 -4.58
C LYS A 299 13.53 -31.14 -4.84
N GLN A 300 14.77 -30.71 -4.59
CA GLN A 300 15.95 -31.57 -4.73
C GLN A 300 15.93 -32.73 -3.73
N ALA A 301 15.57 -32.48 -2.46
CA ALA A 301 15.42 -33.52 -1.45
C ALA A 301 14.31 -34.52 -1.83
N ALA A 302 13.17 -34.04 -2.32
CA ALA A 302 12.09 -34.89 -2.79
C ALA A 302 12.48 -35.70 -4.05
N ALA A 303 13.26 -35.11 -4.96
CA ALA A 303 13.79 -35.80 -6.14
C ALA A 303 14.79 -36.90 -5.76
N LYS A 304 15.74 -36.61 -4.85
CA LYS A 304 16.68 -37.61 -4.31
C LYS A 304 15.95 -38.77 -3.63
N LYS A 305 14.98 -38.46 -2.76
CA LYS A 305 14.18 -39.49 -2.08
C LYS A 305 13.38 -40.35 -3.06
N LYS A 306 12.85 -39.77 -4.14
CA LYS A 306 12.19 -40.53 -5.21
C LYS A 306 13.16 -41.40 -5.99
N ALA A 307 14.38 -40.92 -6.27
CA ALA A 307 15.41 -41.68 -6.96
C ALA A 307 15.87 -42.88 -6.11
N GLU A 308 16.17 -42.67 -4.83
CA GLU A 308 16.54 -43.72 -3.86
C GLU A 308 15.45 -44.80 -3.77
N LEU A 309 14.17 -44.41 -3.62
CA LEU A 309 13.05 -45.36 -3.62
C LEU A 309 12.91 -46.13 -4.93
N SER A 310 13.25 -45.51 -6.06
CA SER A 310 13.20 -46.18 -7.37
C SER A 310 14.34 -47.18 -7.55
N GLU A 311 15.54 -46.86 -7.07
CA GLU A 311 16.68 -47.77 -7.06
C GLU A 311 16.42 -48.96 -6.15
N GLU A 312 15.89 -48.72 -4.94
CA GLU A 312 15.51 -49.75 -3.97
C GLU A 312 14.43 -50.69 -4.55
N ARG A 313 13.37 -50.15 -5.17
CA ARG A 313 12.36 -50.96 -5.88
C ARG A 313 12.93 -51.76 -7.04
N THR A 314 13.91 -51.22 -7.77
CA THR A 314 14.53 -51.90 -8.90
C THR A 314 15.42 -53.06 -8.42
N GLN A 315 16.13 -52.86 -7.30
CA GLN A 315 16.98 -53.87 -6.68
C GLN A 315 16.15 -54.98 -6.03
N ASP A 316 15.06 -54.63 -5.35
CA ASP A 316 14.11 -55.60 -4.79
C ASP A 316 13.41 -56.43 -5.88
N SER A 317 13.00 -55.79 -6.99
CA SER A 317 12.45 -56.48 -8.16
C SER A 317 13.45 -57.46 -8.80
N LYS A 318 14.72 -57.08 -8.96
CA LYS A 318 15.78 -57.96 -9.47
C LYS A 318 16.05 -59.14 -8.53
N THR A 319 16.11 -58.89 -7.23
CA THR A 319 16.32 -59.92 -6.20
C THR A 319 15.16 -60.90 -6.17
N THR A 320 13.93 -60.40 -6.25
CA THR A 320 12.71 -61.20 -6.33
C THR A 320 12.65 -62.06 -7.60
N ARG A 321 12.97 -61.48 -8.78
CA ARG A 321 13.08 -62.23 -10.05
C ARG A 321 14.14 -63.34 -9.99
N SER A 322 15.31 -63.02 -9.45
CA SER A 322 16.41 -63.98 -9.23
C SER A 322 15.93 -65.16 -8.38
N ASN A 323 15.31 -64.88 -7.23
CA ASN A 323 14.82 -65.90 -6.31
C ASN A 323 13.73 -66.77 -6.95
N LEU A 324 12.75 -66.17 -7.65
CA LEU A 324 11.74 -66.94 -8.41
C LEU A 324 12.36 -67.85 -9.47
N SER A 325 13.37 -67.37 -10.21
CA SER A 325 14.04 -68.17 -11.24
C SER A 325 14.77 -69.38 -10.66
N ASN A 326 15.43 -69.19 -9.51
CA ASN A 326 16.16 -70.25 -8.80
C ASN A 326 15.20 -71.31 -8.25
N ILE A 327 14.03 -70.90 -7.73
CA ILE A 327 13.00 -71.81 -7.24
C ILE A 327 12.42 -72.65 -8.39
N SER A 328 12.09 -72.00 -9.52
CA SER A 328 11.56 -72.69 -10.71
C SER A 328 12.56 -73.70 -11.27
N ARG A 329 13.86 -73.37 -11.30
CA ARG A 329 14.93 -74.27 -11.74
C ARG A 329 15.05 -75.50 -10.84
N LYS A 330 15.03 -75.30 -9.51
CA LYS A 330 15.00 -76.41 -8.53
C LYS A 330 13.76 -77.30 -8.67
N LYS A 331 12.59 -76.71 -8.94
CA LYS A 331 11.35 -77.46 -9.16
C LYS A 331 11.42 -78.31 -10.43
N TYR A 332 11.92 -77.75 -11.54
CA TYR A 332 12.12 -78.47 -12.79
C TYR A 332 13.08 -79.66 -12.65
N GLU A 333 14.21 -79.48 -11.95
CA GLU A 333 15.15 -80.58 -11.71
C GLU A 333 14.56 -81.71 -10.86
N ARG A 334 13.76 -81.37 -9.84
CA ARG A 334 13.03 -82.37 -9.04
C ARG A 334 12.04 -83.16 -9.89
N LEU A 335 11.23 -82.47 -10.70
CA LEU A 335 10.27 -83.11 -11.61
C LEU A 335 10.97 -84.01 -12.63
N LYS A 336 12.10 -83.57 -13.19
CA LYS A 336 12.90 -84.36 -14.13
C LYS A 336 13.50 -85.61 -13.48
N LYS A 337 13.99 -85.53 -12.24
CA LYS A 337 14.42 -86.69 -11.46
C LYS A 337 13.27 -87.65 -11.18
N GLN A 338 12.12 -87.12 -10.78
CA GLN A 338 10.93 -87.91 -10.47
C GLN A 338 10.37 -88.62 -11.71
N SER A 339 10.31 -87.92 -12.85
CA SER A 339 9.98 -88.47 -14.18
C SER A 339 10.95 -89.57 -14.59
N LYS A 340 12.26 -89.39 -14.42
CA LYS A 340 13.26 -90.44 -14.70
C LYS A 340 13.06 -91.68 -13.82
N LEU A 341 12.79 -91.48 -12.53
CA LEU A 341 12.46 -92.56 -11.59
C LEU A 341 11.18 -93.30 -12.01
N TYR A 342 10.15 -92.56 -12.47
CA TYR A 342 8.90 -93.13 -12.96
C TYR A 342 9.09 -93.93 -14.25
N MET A 343 9.92 -93.43 -15.17
CA MET A 343 10.30 -94.14 -16.41
C MET A 343 11.13 -95.40 -16.12
N GLN A 344 11.96 -95.37 -15.07
CA GLN A 344 12.82 -96.50 -14.69
C GLN A 344 12.07 -97.62 -13.96
N ASN A 345 10.97 -97.29 -13.26
CA ASN A 345 10.14 -98.25 -12.54
C ASN A 345 8.84 -98.61 -13.29
N LYS A 346 8.76 -98.36 -14.61
CA LYS A 346 7.58 -98.67 -15.41
C LYS A 346 7.46 -100.21 -15.56
N PRO A 347 6.40 -100.86 -15.05
CA PRO A 347 6.20 -102.29 -15.25
C PRO A 347 5.92 -102.58 -16.72
N ASN A 348 6.48 -103.67 -17.25
CA ASN A 348 6.21 -104.14 -18.60
C ASN A 348 4.95 -105.00 -18.57
N THR A 349 3.86 -104.53 -19.21
CA THR A 349 2.67 -105.34 -19.47
C THR A 349 2.31 -105.25 -20.95
N THR A 350 2.43 -106.39 -21.63
CA THR A 350 1.87 -106.72 -22.94
C THR A 350 0.39 -107.11 -22.81
N GLY A 351 -0.44 -106.75 -23.80
CA GLY A 351 -1.70 -107.46 -24.12
C GLY A 351 -2.99 -106.64 -24.07
N ASP A 352 -3.49 -106.33 -25.26
CA ASP A 352 -4.87 -106.35 -25.77
C ASP A 352 -6.07 -105.58 -25.16
N ASP A 353 -6.80 -105.02 -26.14
CA ASP A 353 -8.25 -104.80 -26.29
C ASP A 353 -8.99 -103.56 -25.73
N ASP A 354 -9.62 -102.91 -26.72
CA ASP A 354 -11.00 -102.39 -26.77
C ASP A 354 -11.37 -100.95 -26.31
N LYS A 355 -11.73 -100.18 -27.36
CA LYS A 355 -12.96 -99.39 -27.61
C LYS A 355 -13.39 -98.21 -26.70
N ALA A 356 -13.61 -97.10 -27.43
CA ALA A 356 -14.70 -96.11 -27.35
C ALA A 356 -14.85 -95.32 -26.02
N ASP A 357 -15.17 -94.02 -25.98
CA ASP A 357 -16.14 -93.27 -26.77
C ASP A 357 -15.75 -91.78 -26.90
N SER A 358 -16.39 -91.15 -27.87
CA SER A 358 -16.37 -89.73 -28.22
C SER A 358 -17.14 -88.83 -27.22
N ASP A 359 -17.03 -87.53 -27.49
CA ASP A 359 -17.88 -86.41 -27.05
C ASP A 359 -17.57 -85.73 -25.72
N THR A 360 -17.06 -84.49 -25.80
CA THR A 360 -17.98 -83.34 -25.80
C THR A 360 -17.25 -82.04 -26.15
N ALA A 361 -18.04 -81.16 -26.76
CA ALA A 361 -17.68 -79.90 -27.35
C ALA A 361 -17.56 -78.76 -26.32
N ASP A 362 -16.99 -77.67 -26.83
CA ASP A 362 -17.36 -76.27 -26.60
C ASP A 362 -16.96 -75.49 -25.34
N ASP A 363 -16.69 -74.21 -25.66
CA ASP A 363 -16.70 -73.00 -24.84
C ASP A 363 -15.47 -72.74 -23.93
N VAL A 364 -14.79 -71.59 -23.96
CA VAL A 364 -15.28 -70.20 -24.07
C VAL A 364 -14.24 -69.28 -24.72
N LYS A 365 -14.68 -68.51 -25.72
CA LYS A 365 -14.09 -67.24 -26.17
C LYS A 365 -14.35 -66.12 -25.15
N GLY A 366 -13.36 -65.24 -24.97
CA GLY A 366 -13.59 -63.80 -24.86
C GLY A 366 -13.68 -63.19 -23.46
N ALA A 367 -12.79 -62.24 -23.20
CA ALA A 367 -13.07 -61.02 -22.44
C ALA A 367 -12.00 -59.97 -22.79
N THR A 368 -12.27 -59.20 -23.85
CA THR A 368 -11.94 -57.77 -23.91
C THR A 368 -12.78 -57.03 -22.88
N ASP A 369 -12.23 -55.97 -22.30
CA ASP A 369 -12.85 -54.78 -21.66
C ASP A 369 -11.96 -54.33 -20.50
N ASN A 370 -11.78 -53.06 -20.14
CA ASN A 370 -12.05 -51.74 -20.71
C ASN A 370 -11.27 -50.75 -19.80
N ASP A 371 -11.16 -49.51 -20.29
CA ASP A 371 -10.76 -48.27 -19.59
C ASP A 371 -9.28 -47.92 -19.39
#